data_AF-A0A7S0FPW8-F1
#
_entry.id   AF-A0A7S0FPW8-F1
#
_cell.length_a   1.000
_cell.length_b   1.000
_cell.length_c   1.000
_cell.angle_alpha   90.00
_cell.angle_beta   90.00
_cell.angle_gamma   90.00
#
_symmetry.space_group_name_H-M   'P 1'
#
loop_
_entity.id
_entity.type
_entity.pdbx_description
1 polymer ?
#
loop_
_entity_poly.entity_id
_entity_poly.type
_entity_poly.pdbx_seq_one_letter_code
_entity_poly.pdbx_strand_id
1 'polypeptide(L)'
;FTTRKIQAGLNEICMMLAIGAVRDDMKEFTPEAEACLDDVAHFVRLYHLFMWGRFSHAYSIVVSEKGMNRMLTRGLITNDQFRCLQVQDDGISAHHTCISWIGMRIYQGIDEGGIKDDMALKMEILNRINFVRSSQSDVGDIIDGRMSLAYAHLVQMLVDVLLITSPFALYAQQGIWAILTVGVLTVFYAGVLDLSKMYLDPLDNDGLYDDSVNMDLGVLMNEMNVGAAEWKKGAMFVPF
;
A
#
# COMPACT_ATOMS: atom_id res chain seq x y z
N PHE A 1 10.33 0.21 -2.75
CA PHE A 1 10.18 -0.21 -4.17
C PHE A 1 9.05 -1.22 -4.41
N THR A 2 8.62 -2.01 -3.42
CA THR A 2 7.53 -3.00 -3.58
C THR A 2 6.12 -2.39 -3.53
N THR A 3 5.95 -1.32 -2.76
CA THR A 3 4.65 -0.63 -2.55
C THR A 3 4.02 -0.12 -3.85
N ARG A 4 4.82 0.50 -4.72
CA ARG A 4 4.39 0.96 -6.06
C ARG A 4 4.06 -0.19 -7.02
N LYS A 5 4.65 -1.39 -6.84
CA LYS A 5 4.34 -2.56 -7.67
C LYS A 5 2.93 -3.08 -7.39
N ILE A 6 2.47 -3.02 -6.13
CA ILE A 6 1.10 -3.37 -5.76
C ILE A 6 0.11 -2.45 -6.46
N GLN A 7 0.36 -1.14 -6.41
CA GLN A 7 -0.47 -0.14 -7.10
C GLN A 7 -0.53 -0.38 -8.60
N ALA A 8 0.63 -0.60 -9.24
CA ALA A 8 0.71 -0.94 -10.66
C ALA A 8 -0.11 -2.20 -10.98
N GLY A 9 0.04 -3.26 -10.20
CA GLY A 9 -0.69 -4.51 -10.43
C GLY A 9 -2.21 -4.38 -10.31
N LEU A 10 -2.69 -3.61 -9.33
CA LEU A 10 -4.11 -3.32 -9.18
C LEU A 10 -4.66 -2.47 -10.34
N ASN A 11 -3.89 -1.49 -10.79
CA ASN A 11 -4.24 -0.65 -11.95
C ASN A 11 -4.26 -1.47 -13.24
N GLU A 12 -3.33 -2.40 -13.42
CA GLU A 12 -3.29 -3.28 -14.58
C GLU A 12 -4.52 -4.21 -14.63
N ILE A 13 -5.02 -4.70 -13.50
CA ILE A 13 -6.30 -5.43 -13.44
C ILE A 13 -7.43 -4.54 -13.94
N CYS A 14 -7.55 -3.31 -13.42
CA CYS A 14 -8.59 -2.37 -13.83
C CYS A 14 -8.50 -2.01 -15.33
N MET A 15 -7.29 -1.80 -15.84
CA MET A 15 -7.01 -1.55 -17.25
C MET A 15 -7.45 -2.73 -18.13
N MET A 16 -7.04 -3.95 -17.79
CA MET A 16 -7.38 -5.15 -18.55
C MET A 16 -8.90 -5.38 -18.61
N LEU A 17 -9.60 -5.16 -17.50
CA LEU A 17 -11.05 -5.25 -17.46
C LEU A 17 -11.71 -4.17 -18.31
N ALA A 18 -11.22 -2.93 -18.26
CA ALA A 18 -11.76 -1.85 -19.08
C ALA A 18 -11.58 -2.09 -20.60
N ILE A 19 -10.49 -2.76 -20.99
CA ILE A 19 -10.24 -3.18 -22.39
C ILE A 19 -11.12 -4.39 -22.77
N GLY A 20 -11.25 -5.35 -21.85
CA GLY A 20 -12.02 -6.58 -22.01
C GLY A 20 -13.53 -6.41 -21.86
N ALA A 21 -14.00 -5.26 -21.40
CA ALA A 21 -15.41 -4.96 -21.19
C ALA A 21 -16.20 -5.02 -22.50
N VAL A 22 -17.39 -5.62 -22.42
CA VAL A 22 -18.32 -5.71 -23.54
C VAL A 22 -18.98 -4.35 -23.77
N ARG A 23 -19.24 -4.05 -25.04
CA ARG A 23 -19.82 -2.79 -25.48
C ARG A 23 -21.05 -3.03 -26.33
N ASP A 24 -21.95 -2.07 -26.31
CA ASP A 24 -23.13 -2.05 -27.14
C ASP A 24 -22.83 -1.55 -28.58
N ASP A 25 -23.87 -1.49 -29.41
CA ASP A 25 -23.77 -0.99 -30.79
C ASP A 25 -23.39 0.49 -30.86
N MET A 26 -23.61 1.26 -29.78
CA MET A 26 -23.19 2.67 -29.66
C MET A 26 -21.74 2.80 -29.18
N LYS A 27 -21.04 1.68 -28.95
CA LYS A 27 -19.68 1.58 -28.41
C LYS A 27 -19.56 2.03 -26.96
N GLU A 28 -20.68 2.15 -26.26
CA GLU A 28 -20.73 2.40 -24.82
C GLU A 28 -20.60 1.07 -24.07
N PHE A 29 -20.23 1.12 -22.80
CA PHE A 29 -20.20 -0.10 -21.98
C PHE A 29 -21.63 -0.63 -21.80
N THR A 30 -21.80 -1.96 -21.86
CA THR A 30 -23.09 -2.52 -21.46
C THR A 30 -23.31 -2.28 -19.95
N PRO A 31 -24.57 -2.22 -19.48
CA PRO A 31 -24.86 -2.02 -18.06
C PRO A 31 -24.17 -3.06 -17.16
N GLU A 32 -24.06 -4.30 -17.62
CA GLU A 32 -23.40 -5.40 -16.90
C GLU A 32 -21.89 -5.19 -16.82
N ALA A 33 -21.28 -4.76 -17.93
CA ALA A 33 -19.86 -4.42 -17.99
C ALA A 33 -19.55 -3.25 -17.06
N GLU A 34 -20.39 -2.22 -17.08
CA GLU A 34 -20.23 -1.03 -16.26
C GLU A 34 -20.32 -1.36 -14.76
N ALA A 35 -21.33 -2.14 -14.37
CA ALA A 35 -21.49 -2.62 -12.99
C ALA A 35 -20.28 -3.44 -12.53
N CYS A 36 -19.78 -4.34 -13.38
CA CYS A 36 -18.59 -5.15 -13.07
C CYS A 36 -17.35 -4.27 -12.85
N LEU A 37 -17.12 -3.26 -13.70
CA LEU A 37 -15.99 -2.35 -13.56
C LEU A 37 -16.08 -1.53 -12.26
N ASP A 38 -17.27 -1.04 -11.91
CA ASP A 38 -17.47 -0.26 -10.69
C ASP A 38 -17.29 -1.10 -9.42
N ASP A 39 -17.81 -2.33 -9.41
CA ASP A 39 -17.66 -3.28 -8.31
C ASP A 39 -16.19 -3.66 -8.11
N VAL A 40 -15.47 -3.99 -9.19
CA VAL A 40 -14.05 -4.33 -9.11
C VAL A 40 -13.23 -3.12 -8.65
N ALA A 41 -13.47 -1.92 -9.19
CA ALA A 41 -12.79 -0.72 -8.74
C ALA A 41 -13.07 -0.44 -7.25
N HIS A 42 -14.28 -0.69 -6.78
CA HIS A 42 -14.62 -0.59 -5.37
C HIS A 42 -13.85 -1.61 -4.50
N PHE A 43 -13.81 -2.89 -4.91
CA PHE A 43 -13.08 -3.92 -4.17
C PHE A 43 -11.56 -3.71 -4.18
N VAL A 44 -10.99 -3.19 -5.28
CA VAL A 44 -9.57 -2.78 -5.36
C VAL A 44 -9.25 -1.70 -4.31
N ARG A 45 -10.14 -0.71 -4.15
CA ARG A 45 -9.98 0.35 -3.15
C ARG A 45 -10.06 -0.19 -1.73
N LEU A 46 -11.03 -1.06 -1.44
CA LEU A 46 -11.16 -1.72 -0.14
C LEU A 46 -9.96 -2.62 0.17
N TYR A 47 -9.50 -3.41 -0.81
CA TYR A 47 -8.31 -4.24 -0.69
C TYR A 47 -7.09 -3.39 -0.28
N HIS A 48 -6.83 -2.32 -1.03
CA HIS A 48 -5.68 -1.46 -0.79
C HIS A 48 -5.75 -0.78 0.59
N LEU A 49 -6.94 -0.33 0.99
CA LEU A 49 -7.18 0.25 2.32
C LEU A 49 -6.92 -0.75 3.45
N PHE A 50 -7.51 -1.94 3.39
CA PHE A 50 -7.35 -2.95 4.45
C PHE A 50 -5.94 -3.55 4.48
N MET A 51 -5.26 -3.59 3.33
CA MET A 51 -3.86 -4.02 3.24
C MET A 51 -2.95 -3.04 3.99
N TRP A 52 -3.09 -1.73 3.74
CA TRP A 52 -2.34 -0.73 4.49
C TRP A 52 -2.73 -0.65 5.96
N GLY A 53 -4.01 -0.83 6.28
CA GLY A 53 -4.45 -0.93 7.66
C GLY A 53 -3.86 -2.14 8.42
N ARG A 54 -3.47 -3.21 7.72
CA ARG A 54 -2.77 -4.34 8.35
C ARG A 54 -1.30 -4.03 8.64
N PHE A 55 -0.65 -3.24 7.79
CA PHE A 55 0.80 -2.99 7.84
C PHE A 55 1.20 -1.72 8.59
N SER A 56 0.29 -0.74 8.71
CA SER A 56 0.57 0.54 9.38
C SER A 56 -0.31 0.74 10.61
N HIS A 57 0.31 1.04 11.75
CA HIS A 57 -0.40 1.36 12.99
C HIS A 57 -1.32 2.59 12.84
N ALA A 58 -0.90 3.60 12.07
CA ALA A 58 -1.71 4.79 11.80
C ALA A 58 -3.05 4.46 11.12
N TYR A 59 -3.11 3.40 10.32
CA TYR A 59 -4.31 2.97 9.59
C TYR A 59 -4.98 1.72 10.16
N SER A 60 -4.41 1.13 11.21
CA SER A 60 -4.93 -0.08 11.88
C SER A 60 -6.37 0.07 12.38
N ILE A 61 -6.78 1.30 12.71
CA ILE A 61 -8.14 1.60 13.14
C ILE A 61 -9.18 1.22 12.09
N VAL A 62 -8.84 1.26 10.79
CA VAL A 62 -9.77 0.95 9.70
C VAL A 62 -10.11 -0.55 9.66
N VAL A 63 -9.19 -1.41 10.08
CA VAL A 63 -9.40 -2.86 10.16
C VAL A 63 -10.14 -3.25 11.45
N SER A 64 -10.19 -2.36 12.45
CA SER A 64 -10.98 -2.61 13.67
C SER A 64 -12.48 -2.64 13.38
N GLU A 65 -13.24 -3.33 14.23
CA GLU A 65 -14.71 -3.37 14.17
C GLU A 65 -15.31 -1.96 14.17
N LYS A 66 -14.76 -1.05 15.00
CA LYS A 66 -15.19 0.36 15.05
C LYS A 66 -14.93 1.08 13.73
N GLY A 67 -13.78 0.83 13.10
CA GLY A 67 -13.43 1.37 11.79
C GLY A 67 -14.37 0.88 10.70
N MET A 68 -14.59 -0.43 10.62
CA MET A 68 -15.50 -1.04 9.65
C MET A 68 -16.95 -0.57 9.85
N ASN A 69 -17.42 -0.44 11.09
CA ASN A 69 -18.75 0.12 11.37
C ASN A 69 -18.84 1.60 10.92
N ARG A 70 -17.77 2.37 11.10
CA ARG A 70 -17.70 3.73 10.57
C ARG A 70 -17.70 3.78 9.04
N MET A 71 -17.09 2.80 8.37
CA MET A 71 -17.16 2.67 6.92
C MET A 71 -18.57 2.33 6.45
N LEU A 72 -19.27 1.44 7.15
CA LEU A 72 -20.66 1.08 6.87
C LEU A 72 -21.59 2.29 7.01
N THR A 73 -21.49 3.03 8.12
CA THR A 73 -22.31 4.23 8.36
C THR A 73 -22.05 5.37 7.36
N ARG A 74 -20.85 5.41 6.76
CA ARG A 74 -20.51 6.36 5.69
C ARG A 74 -20.80 5.85 4.28
N GLY A 75 -21.36 4.65 4.14
CA GLY A 75 -21.67 4.05 2.83
C GLY A 75 -20.43 3.64 2.03
N LEU A 76 -19.28 3.47 2.68
CA LEU A 76 -18.05 2.98 2.04
C LEU A 76 -18.04 1.46 1.87
N ILE A 77 -18.86 0.75 2.65
CA ILE A 77 -19.12 -0.68 2.50
C ILE A 77 -20.61 -0.93 2.67
N THR A 78 -21.14 -1.99 2.05
CA THR A 78 -22.53 -2.41 2.21
C THR A 78 -22.71 -3.26 3.47
N ASN A 79 -23.96 -3.44 3.91
CA ASN A 79 -24.27 -4.32 5.05
C ASN A 79 -23.83 -5.77 4.78
N ASP A 80 -23.96 -6.24 3.55
CA ASP A 80 -23.56 -7.61 3.19
C ASP A 80 -22.04 -7.75 3.16
N GLN A 81 -21.33 -6.77 2.62
CA GLN A 81 -19.86 -6.73 2.69
C GLN A 81 -19.38 -6.69 4.15
N PHE A 82 -20.00 -5.86 5.00
CA PHE A 82 -19.68 -5.79 6.43
C PHE A 82 -19.87 -7.14 7.12
N ARG A 83 -20.99 -7.83 6.88
CA ARG A 83 -21.24 -9.18 7.40
C ARG A 83 -20.18 -10.17 6.95
N CYS A 84 -19.83 -10.18 5.66
CA CYS A 84 -18.79 -11.07 5.14
C CYS A 84 -17.39 -10.76 5.71
N LEU A 85 -17.13 -9.52 6.10
CA LEU A 85 -15.91 -9.13 6.82
C LEU A 85 -15.94 -9.56 8.30
N GLN A 86 -17.12 -9.53 8.94
CA GLN A 86 -17.28 -9.95 10.34
C GLN A 86 -17.29 -11.47 10.56
N VAL A 87 -17.73 -12.25 9.56
CA VAL A 87 -17.77 -13.73 9.64
C VAL A 87 -16.36 -14.36 9.65
N GLN A 88 -15.31 -13.56 9.44
CA GLN A 88 -13.92 -14.02 9.53
C GLN A 88 -13.51 -14.21 11.00
N ASP A 89 -13.72 -15.42 11.49
CA ASP A 89 -13.17 -15.88 12.77
C ASP A 89 -11.66 -16.21 12.62
N ASP A 90 -10.86 -15.72 13.56
CA ASP A 90 -9.51 -16.19 13.96
C ASP A 90 -8.41 -16.46 12.89
N GLY A 91 -8.30 -15.64 11.84
CA GLY A 91 -7.01 -15.56 11.12
C GLY A 91 -7.02 -15.07 9.68
N ILE A 92 -8.18 -14.96 9.04
CA ILE A 92 -8.27 -14.41 7.69
C ILE A 92 -8.31 -12.88 7.80
N SER A 93 -7.33 -12.22 7.21
CA SER A 93 -7.29 -10.76 7.19
C SER A 93 -8.25 -10.19 6.14
N ALA A 94 -8.96 -9.11 6.46
CA ALA A 94 -9.95 -8.46 5.59
C ALA A 94 -9.48 -8.20 4.14
N HIS A 95 -8.21 -7.88 3.95
CA HIS A 95 -7.63 -7.69 2.61
C HIS A 95 -7.59 -8.99 1.78
N HIS A 96 -7.33 -10.15 2.38
CA HIS A 96 -7.39 -11.43 1.65
C HIS A 96 -8.79 -11.76 1.15
N THR A 97 -9.80 -11.34 1.89
CA THR A 97 -11.18 -11.47 1.45
C THR A 97 -11.49 -10.52 0.30
N CYS A 98 -11.07 -9.26 0.38
CA CYS A 98 -11.28 -8.31 -0.72
C CYS A 98 -10.59 -8.71 -2.02
N ILE A 99 -9.36 -9.24 -1.98
CA ILE A 99 -8.70 -9.72 -3.21
C ILE A 99 -9.42 -10.94 -3.80
N SER A 100 -10.02 -11.78 -2.95
CA SER A 100 -10.86 -12.89 -3.39
C SER A 100 -12.16 -12.39 -4.04
N TRP A 101 -12.77 -11.34 -3.49
CA TRP A 101 -13.94 -10.69 -4.10
C TRP A 101 -13.63 -10.09 -5.47
N ILE A 102 -12.45 -9.49 -5.66
CA ILE A 102 -11.99 -9.01 -6.98
C ILE A 102 -12.02 -10.17 -7.98
N GLY A 103 -11.37 -11.29 -7.66
CA GLY A 103 -11.34 -12.46 -8.53
C GLY A 103 -12.74 -13.00 -8.82
N MET A 104 -13.56 -13.24 -7.79
CA MET A 104 -14.92 -13.77 -7.94
C MET A 104 -15.81 -12.85 -8.78
N ARG A 105 -15.75 -11.53 -8.56
CA ARG A 105 -16.56 -10.57 -9.31
C ARG A 105 -16.20 -10.53 -10.79
N ILE A 106 -14.92 -10.67 -11.12
CA ILE A 106 -14.45 -10.74 -12.51
C ILE A 106 -15.01 -11.99 -13.19
N TYR A 107 -14.92 -13.16 -12.56
CA TYR A 107 -15.51 -14.39 -13.10
C TYR A 107 -17.02 -14.27 -13.31
N GLN A 108 -17.71 -13.73 -12.31
CA GLN A 108 -19.13 -13.45 -12.41
C GLN A 108 -19.44 -12.49 -13.56
N GLY A 109 -18.64 -11.43 -13.77
CA GLY A 109 -18.82 -10.50 -14.87
C GLY A 109 -18.58 -11.12 -16.26
N ILE A 110 -17.75 -12.17 -16.33
CA ILE A 110 -17.60 -12.96 -17.57
C ILE A 110 -18.84 -13.82 -17.80
N ASP A 111 -19.32 -14.52 -16.77
CA ASP A 111 -20.50 -15.38 -16.86
C ASP A 111 -21.79 -14.59 -17.17
N GLU A 112 -21.88 -13.35 -16.66
CA GLU A 112 -22.95 -12.39 -16.96
C GLU A 112 -22.85 -11.76 -18.36
N GLY A 113 -21.74 -11.99 -19.07
CA GLY A 113 -21.48 -11.40 -20.39
C GLY A 113 -21.08 -9.93 -20.38
N GLY A 114 -20.75 -9.35 -19.21
CA GLY A 114 -20.22 -7.99 -19.08
C GLY A 114 -18.74 -7.87 -19.46
N ILE A 115 -17.97 -8.96 -19.33
CA ILE A 115 -16.57 -9.04 -19.74
C ILE A 115 -16.43 -10.12 -20.82
N LYS A 116 -15.60 -9.86 -21.83
CA LYS A 116 -15.32 -10.82 -22.90
C LYS A 116 -14.77 -12.12 -22.32
N ASP A 117 -15.41 -13.23 -22.69
CA ASP A 117 -14.90 -14.56 -22.37
C ASP A 117 -13.72 -14.92 -23.30
N ASP A 118 -12.53 -14.48 -22.88
CA ASP A 118 -11.27 -14.82 -23.53
C ASP A 118 -10.32 -15.52 -22.54
N MET A 119 -9.75 -16.65 -22.96
CA MET A 119 -8.86 -17.45 -22.12
C MET A 119 -7.57 -16.69 -21.79
N ALA A 120 -7.04 -15.91 -22.73
CA ALA A 120 -5.82 -15.14 -22.49
C ALA A 120 -6.06 -14.05 -21.44
N LEU A 121 -7.19 -13.34 -21.54
CA LEU A 121 -7.61 -12.37 -20.52
C LEU A 121 -7.78 -13.00 -19.13
N LYS A 122 -8.47 -14.15 -19.03
CA LYS A 122 -8.65 -14.87 -17.76
C LYS A 122 -7.32 -15.27 -17.12
N MET A 123 -6.41 -15.86 -17.90
CA MET A 123 -5.08 -16.26 -17.41
C MET A 123 -4.28 -15.05 -16.93
N GLU A 124 -4.27 -13.96 -17.69
CA GLU A 124 -3.47 -12.78 -17.34
C GLU A 124 -4.02 -12.06 -16.11
N ILE A 125 -5.34 -11.96 -15.96
CA ILE A 125 -5.97 -11.42 -14.75
C ILE A 125 -5.60 -12.26 -13.52
N LEU A 126 -5.68 -13.59 -13.61
CA LEU A 126 -5.27 -14.47 -12.51
C LEU A 126 -3.80 -14.31 -12.15
N ASN A 127 -2.92 -14.24 -13.17
CA ASN A 127 -1.49 -13.98 -12.97
C ASN A 127 -1.28 -12.66 -12.24
N ARG A 128 -2.04 -11.61 -12.61
CA ARG A 128 -1.90 -10.30 -11.99
C ARG A 128 -2.46 -10.23 -10.57
N ILE A 129 -3.56 -10.93 -10.27
CA ILE A 129 -4.06 -11.12 -8.90
C ILE A 129 -3.02 -11.83 -8.04
N ASN A 130 -2.43 -12.91 -8.55
CA ASN A 130 -1.37 -13.65 -7.85
C ASN A 130 -0.12 -12.79 -7.63
N PHE A 131 0.26 -11.97 -8.62
CA PHE A 131 1.36 -11.03 -8.52
C PHE A 131 1.13 -9.98 -7.42
N VAL A 132 -0.07 -9.40 -7.36
CA VAL A 132 -0.45 -8.43 -6.31
C VAL A 132 -0.37 -9.09 -4.93
N ARG A 133 -0.93 -10.30 -4.78
CA ARG A 133 -0.87 -11.08 -3.53
C ARG A 133 0.57 -11.40 -3.12
N SER A 134 1.43 -11.79 -4.07
CA SER A 134 2.84 -12.07 -3.79
C SER A 134 3.58 -10.80 -3.35
N SER A 135 3.37 -9.69 -4.07
CA SER A 135 4.01 -8.41 -3.74
C SER A 135 3.59 -7.89 -2.37
N GLN A 136 2.35 -8.17 -1.94
CA GLN A 136 1.88 -7.89 -0.59
C GLN A 136 2.65 -8.74 0.45
N SER A 137 2.86 -10.03 0.19
CA SER A 137 3.65 -10.89 1.07
C SER A 137 5.07 -10.37 1.23
N ASP A 138 5.71 -9.95 0.13
CA ASP A 138 7.05 -9.37 0.16
C ASP A 138 7.12 -8.11 1.05
N VAL A 139 6.06 -7.28 1.06
CA VAL A 139 5.98 -6.13 1.98
C VAL A 139 5.89 -6.59 3.43
N GLY A 140 5.07 -7.61 3.71
CA GLY A 140 5.00 -8.23 5.03
C GLY A 140 6.35 -8.77 5.49
N ASP A 141 7.04 -9.51 4.64
CA ASP A 141 8.36 -10.09 4.94
C ASP A 141 9.42 -9.02 5.19
N ILE A 142 9.38 -7.88 4.51
CA ILE A 142 10.28 -6.75 4.77
C ILE A 142 9.98 -6.11 6.13
N ILE A 143 8.71 -6.01 6.50
CA ILE A 143 8.27 -5.42 7.78
C ILE A 143 8.56 -6.36 8.95
N ASP A 144 8.36 -7.66 8.78
CA ASP A 144 8.59 -8.67 9.82
C ASP A 144 10.08 -9.04 9.92
N GLY A 145 10.79 -9.06 8.78
CA GLY A 145 12.22 -9.31 8.65
C GLY A 145 13.10 -8.08 8.89
N ARG A 146 12.64 -7.13 9.72
CA ARG A 146 13.44 -5.95 10.11
C ARG A 146 14.80 -6.40 10.64
N MET A 147 15.82 -5.56 10.37
CA MET A 147 17.17 -5.76 10.86
C MET A 147 17.18 -6.01 12.37
N SER A 148 18.00 -6.96 12.84
CA SER A 148 18.06 -7.29 14.27
C SER A 148 18.27 -6.05 15.13
N LEU A 149 17.42 -5.89 16.15
CA LEU A 149 17.49 -4.77 17.11
C LEU A 149 18.90 -4.59 17.71
N ALA A 150 19.61 -5.70 17.92
CA ALA A 150 20.98 -5.69 18.43
C ALA A 150 21.95 -4.95 17.50
N TYR A 151 21.79 -5.10 16.17
CA TYR A 151 22.62 -4.39 15.21
C TYR A 151 22.31 -2.89 15.21
N ALA A 152 21.02 -2.50 15.24
CA ALA A 152 20.62 -1.10 15.31
C ALA A 152 21.19 -0.41 16.56
N HIS A 153 21.11 -1.05 17.72
CA HIS A 153 21.70 -0.54 18.96
C HIS A 153 23.23 -0.48 18.92
N LEU A 154 23.90 -1.44 18.27
CA LEU A 154 25.36 -1.41 18.13
C LEU A 154 25.82 -0.20 17.31
N VAL A 155 25.16 0.08 16.17
CA VAL A 155 25.47 1.24 15.33
C VAL A 155 25.17 2.54 16.06
N GLN A 156 24.04 2.61 16.78
CA GLN A 156 23.70 3.73 17.65
C GLN A 156 24.82 4.02 18.66
N MET A 157 25.24 3.01 19.42
CA MET A 157 26.32 3.19 20.41
C MET A 157 27.63 3.63 19.77
N LEU A 158 27.96 3.12 18.59
CA LEU A 158 29.20 3.50 17.90
C LEU A 158 29.19 4.97 17.50
N VAL A 159 28.07 5.47 16.97
CA VAL A 159 27.92 6.89 16.63
C VAL A 159 27.92 7.76 17.88
N ASP A 160 27.21 7.35 18.93
CA ASP A 160 27.15 8.12 20.18
C ASP A 160 28.52 8.23 20.84
N VAL A 161 29.29 7.14 20.90
CA VAL A 161 30.66 7.14 21.43
C VAL A 161 31.58 8.03 20.59
N LEU A 162 31.46 7.99 19.26
CA LEU A 162 32.21 8.87 18.37
C LEU A 162 31.89 10.35 18.66
N LEU A 163 30.61 10.69 18.77
CA LEU A 163 30.17 12.08 19.01
C LEU A 163 30.55 12.57 20.41
N ILE A 164 30.49 11.72 21.43
CA ILE A 164 30.91 12.04 22.80
C ILE A 164 32.43 12.25 22.89
N THR A 165 33.23 11.46 22.18
CA THR A 165 34.70 11.53 22.22
C THR A 165 35.28 12.62 21.31
N SER A 166 34.57 12.98 20.23
CA SER A 166 34.96 14.01 19.25
C SER A 166 35.37 15.36 19.86
N PRO A 167 34.62 15.98 20.81
CA PRO A 167 35.01 17.26 21.39
C PRO A 167 36.34 17.21 22.14
N PHE A 168 36.62 16.12 22.86
CA PHE A 168 37.88 15.97 23.60
C PHE A 168 39.08 15.77 22.67
N ALA A 169 38.89 14.99 21.59
CA ALA A 169 39.95 14.74 20.62
C ALA A 169 40.27 15.96 19.75
N LEU A 170 39.25 16.66 19.26
CA LEU A 170 39.41 17.82 18.37
C LEU A 170 39.89 19.07 19.11
N TYR A 171 39.51 19.25 20.38
CA TYR A 171 39.94 20.40 21.17
C TYR A 171 41.46 20.42 21.37
N ALA A 172 42.09 19.25 21.53
CA ALA A 172 43.53 19.13 21.70
C ALA A 172 44.35 19.62 20.49
N GLN A 173 43.77 19.61 19.28
CA GLN A 173 44.46 20.02 18.05
C GLN A 173 44.00 21.39 17.52
N GLN A 174 42.71 21.71 17.62
CA GLN A 174 42.10 22.88 16.97
C GLN A 174 41.65 23.98 17.94
N GLY A 175 41.75 23.75 19.26
CA GLY A 175 41.32 24.72 20.27
C GLY A 175 39.86 25.13 20.07
N ILE A 176 39.59 26.43 19.98
CA ILE A 176 38.22 26.97 19.87
C ILE A 176 37.49 26.60 18.57
N TRP A 177 38.22 26.35 17.48
CA TRP A 177 37.64 25.93 16.20
C TRP A 177 37.03 24.53 16.26
N ALA A 178 37.40 23.72 17.26
CA ALA A 178 36.82 22.41 17.49
C ALA A 178 35.30 22.45 17.68
N ILE A 179 34.75 23.53 18.24
CA ILE A 179 33.30 23.67 18.45
C ILE A 179 32.55 23.60 17.11
N LEU A 180 33.03 24.33 16.11
CA LEU A 180 32.40 24.37 14.79
C LEU A 180 32.58 23.03 14.07
N THR A 181 33.78 22.47 14.10
CA THR A 181 34.08 21.16 13.47
C THR A 181 33.27 20.03 14.09
N VAL A 182 33.14 19.99 15.42
CA VAL A 182 32.29 19.01 16.13
C VAL A 182 30.83 19.22 15.76
N GLY A 183 30.34 20.46 15.70
CA GLY A 183 28.97 20.74 15.27
C GLY A 183 28.63 20.18 13.89
N VAL A 184 29.52 20.37 12.91
CA VAL A 184 29.37 19.78 11.57
C VAL A 184 29.38 18.25 11.62
N LEU A 185 30.28 17.67 12.41
CA LEU A 185 30.42 16.23 12.55
C LEU A 185 29.19 15.61 13.22
N THR A 186 28.63 16.26 14.23
CA THR A 186 27.36 15.88 14.87
C THR A 186 26.21 15.89 13.88
N VAL A 187 26.01 16.99 13.14
CA VAL A 187 24.94 17.07 12.14
C VAL A 187 25.09 15.97 11.09
N PHE A 188 26.31 15.70 10.63
CA PHE A 188 26.55 14.66 9.63
C PHE A 188 26.27 13.26 10.17
N TYR A 189 26.91 12.84 11.26
CA TYR A 189 26.78 11.46 11.75
C TYR A 189 25.45 11.19 12.43
N ALA A 190 24.91 12.13 13.21
CA ALA A 190 23.58 11.98 13.79
C ALA A 190 22.51 12.00 12.69
N GLY A 191 22.61 12.90 11.71
CA GLY A 191 21.67 12.97 10.58
C GLY A 191 21.67 11.70 9.73
N VAL A 192 22.85 11.13 9.43
CA VAL A 192 22.95 9.85 8.70
C VAL A 192 22.36 8.69 9.50
N LEU A 193 22.58 8.66 10.82
CA LEU A 193 22.02 7.66 11.71
C LEU A 193 20.49 7.75 11.77
N ASP A 194 19.94 8.95 11.94
CA ASP A 194 18.49 9.16 12.00
C ASP A 194 17.83 8.84 10.66
N LEU A 195 18.46 9.20 9.53
CA LEU A 195 18.01 8.78 8.21
C LEU A 195 18.00 7.25 8.05
N SER A 196 19.01 6.57 8.59
CA SER A 196 19.12 5.10 8.49
C SER A 196 18.03 4.40 9.28
N LYS A 197 17.65 4.94 10.45
CA LYS A 197 16.54 4.41 11.24
C LYS A 197 15.18 4.74 10.63
N MET A 198 15.01 5.89 9.99
CA MET A 198 13.79 6.23 9.25
C MET A 198 13.55 5.24 8.09
N TYR A 199 14.61 4.84 7.36
CA TYR A 199 14.49 3.80 6.34
C TYR A 199 14.27 2.39 6.91
N LEU A 200 14.60 2.16 8.18
CA LEU A 200 14.34 0.88 8.85
C LEU A 200 12.84 0.69 9.13
N ASP A 201 12.12 1.76 9.43
CA ASP A 201 10.66 1.74 9.61
C ASP A 201 9.95 2.84 8.78
N PRO A 202 9.79 2.64 7.45
CA PRO A 202 9.21 3.66 6.58
C PRO A 202 7.71 3.91 6.80
N LEU A 203 7.05 3.06 7.60
CA LEU A 203 5.62 3.18 7.94
C LEU A 203 5.37 3.80 9.32
N ASP A 204 6.45 4.10 10.06
CA ASP A 204 6.42 4.68 11.41
C ASP A 204 5.50 3.93 12.37
N ASN A 205 5.68 2.62 12.41
CA ASN A 205 4.94 1.73 13.26
C ASN A 205 5.36 1.86 14.73
N ASP A 206 6.65 2.14 14.97
CA ASP A 206 7.21 2.23 16.32
C ASP A 206 7.06 3.62 16.95
N GLY A 207 6.51 4.62 16.23
CA GLY A 207 6.28 5.98 16.73
C GLY A 207 7.55 6.68 17.19
N LEU A 208 8.69 6.32 16.58
CA LEU A 208 10.02 6.73 16.99
C LEU A 208 10.39 8.13 16.47
N TYR A 209 9.66 8.65 15.47
CA TYR A 209 9.99 9.91 14.79
C TYR A 209 8.77 10.83 14.70
N ASP A 210 8.89 12.04 15.22
CA ASP A 210 7.81 13.06 15.22
C ASP A 210 7.69 13.83 13.88
N ASP A 211 8.58 13.60 12.89
CA ASP A 211 8.70 14.50 11.70
C ASP A 211 8.77 13.84 10.29
N SER A 212 7.81 14.29 9.48
CA SER A 212 7.74 14.67 8.03
C SER A 212 8.22 13.79 6.86
N VAL A 213 9.03 12.74 7.03
CA VAL A 213 9.57 11.98 5.86
C VAL A 213 9.17 10.49 5.87
N ASN A 214 8.04 10.18 6.49
CA ASN A 214 7.44 8.85 6.42
C ASN A 214 6.67 8.68 5.10
N MET A 215 6.49 7.44 4.65
CA MET A 215 5.72 7.17 3.44
C MET A 215 4.26 7.62 3.66
N ASP A 216 3.81 8.64 2.93
CA ASP A 216 2.43 9.10 3.01
C ASP A 216 1.50 8.08 2.33
N LEU A 217 0.96 7.18 3.14
CA LEU A 217 -0.02 6.18 2.72
C LEU A 217 -1.32 6.82 2.22
N GLY A 218 -1.65 8.03 2.67
CA GLY A 218 -2.80 8.79 2.19
C GLY A 218 -2.66 9.15 0.71
N VAL A 219 -1.47 9.56 0.29
CA VAL A 219 -1.16 9.79 -1.14
C VAL A 219 -1.30 8.50 -1.93
N LEU A 220 -0.73 7.39 -1.46
CA LEU A 220 -0.82 6.10 -2.16
C LEU A 220 -2.28 5.64 -2.31
N MET A 221 -3.09 5.80 -1.26
CA MET A 221 -4.49 5.44 -1.28
C MET A 221 -5.30 6.35 -2.21
N ASN A 222 -5.02 7.65 -2.22
CA ASN A 222 -5.68 8.60 -3.11
C ASN A 222 -5.33 8.33 -4.57
N GLU A 223 -4.05 8.13 -4.89
CA GLU A 223 -3.60 7.77 -6.24
C GLU A 223 -4.24 6.46 -6.71
N MET A 224 -4.39 5.46 -5.84
CA MET A 224 -5.10 4.23 -6.19
C MET A 224 -6.60 4.44 -6.44
N ASN A 225 -7.24 5.30 -5.65
CA ASN A 225 -8.64 5.63 -5.86
C ASN A 225 -8.86 6.35 -7.20
N VAL A 226 -7.93 7.23 -7.59
CA VAL A 226 -7.94 7.87 -8.90
C VAL A 226 -7.68 6.84 -10.00
N GLY A 227 -6.60 6.05 -9.90
CA GLY A 227 -6.19 5.08 -10.91
C GLY A 227 -7.24 4.02 -11.19
N ALA A 228 -7.89 3.47 -10.15
CA ALA A 228 -8.96 2.48 -10.31
C ALA A 228 -10.16 3.02 -11.13
N ALA A 229 -10.48 4.31 -11.00
CA ALA A 229 -11.56 4.94 -11.75
C ALA A 229 -11.14 5.46 -13.13
N GLU A 230 -9.87 5.82 -13.28
CA GLU A 230 -9.32 6.43 -14.49
C GLU A 230 -9.38 5.49 -15.69
N TRP A 231 -9.10 4.19 -15.50
CA TRP A 231 -9.13 3.22 -16.60
C TRP A 231 -10.52 3.07 -17.22
N LYS A 232 -11.58 3.00 -16.41
CA LYS A 232 -12.97 3.00 -16.89
C LYS A 232 -13.27 4.29 -17.66
N LYS A 233 -12.90 5.45 -17.10
CA LYS A 233 -13.14 6.76 -17.72
C LYS A 233 -12.39 6.93 -19.04
N GLY A 234 -11.12 6.54 -19.09
CA GLY A 234 -10.27 6.61 -20.27
C GLY A 234 -10.74 5.65 -21.36
N ALA A 235 -11.29 4.50 -20.99
CA ALA A 235 -11.88 3.58 -21.94
C ALA A 235 -13.33 3.94 -22.32
N MET A 236 -14.01 4.85 -21.64
CA MET A 236 -15.41 5.19 -21.93
C MET A 236 -15.60 5.65 -23.38
N PHE A 237 -14.70 6.51 -23.87
CA PHE A 237 -14.73 7.02 -25.24
C PHE A 237 -13.54 6.49 -26.03
N VAL A 238 -13.80 5.57 -26.95
CA VAL A 238 -12.80 5.06 -27.88
C VAL A 238 -12.98 5.71 -29.26
N PRO A 239 -11.89 6.11 -29.95
CA PRO A 239 -11.98 6.81 -31.23
C PRO A 239 -12.25 5.88 -32.43
N PHE A 240 -12.32 4.56 -32.21
CA PHE A 240 -12.47 3.54 -33.25
C PHE A 240 -13.71 2.68 -33.06
#